data_AF-W7STN8-F1
#
_entry.id   AF-W7STN8-F1
#
_cell.length_a   1.000
_cell.length_b   1.000
_cell.length_c   1.000
_cell.angle_alpha   90.00
_cell.angle_beta   90.00
_cell.angle_gamma   90.00
#
_symmetry.space_group_name_H-M   'P 1'
#
loop_
_entity.id
_entity.type
_entity.pdbx_description
1 polymer ?
#
loop_
_entity_poly.entity_id
_entity_poly.type
_entity_poly.pdbx_seq_one_letter_code
_entity_poly.pdbx_strand_id
1 'polypeptide(L)'
;MLYKISFGDDVRVIPAELGELAPLRGFDDADVLAALAGRFTQRHFAAGDTIVRAGSAADELYLIVHGRVEKVGTGKYGDDAVLGTLADGDHFGEQVLVDEGGWPFSVRANTGCAVLSLPRTAFLEVADGAPKLRSHVDGFRARGGKSQNKHGEAAIEMAAGHAGEIDLPGTFVDYDMSPREYELSVAQTMLRIHTRVADLYNGPHDQVQEQLRLTIEALRERQEFDLLNNRDFGLLHNADHSQRLHTRNGAPTPDDMDELVSRRRKTKFFLAHPKAIAAFGRELNARRLYPSPVVVDGRPLQSWRGVPIFPCDKIPIDPEHNTTSILAMRTGEDDNGVIGLHQTGIPDEREPGLSVRFTGISDKAILSYLVSTYYSVAVLVPDALGVLEDVELGN
;
A
#
# COMPACT_ATOMS: atom_id res chain seq x y z
N MET A 1 -7.82 -7.78 2.01
CA MET A 1 -8.46 -8.90 1.30
C MET A 1 -9.84 -8.42 0.93
N LEU A 2 -9.91 -7.86 -0.27
CA LEU A 2 -11.07 -7.16 -0.82
C LEU A 2 -11.85 -8.24 -1.60
N TYR A 3 -13.12 -8.48 -1.39
CA TYR A 3 -13.97 -9.45 -2.11
C TYR A 3 -13.95 -10.90 -1.60
N LYS A 4 -14.32 -11.13 -0.33
CA LYS A 4 -14.71 -12.49 0.09
C LYS A 4 -15.86 -12.51 1.08
N ILE A 5 -17.04 -12.91 0.60
CA ILE A 5 -17.97 -13.72 1.40
C ILE A 5 -18.04 -15.09 0.70
N SER A 6 -17.33 -16.08 1.22
CA SER A 6 -17.45 -17.47 0.76
C SER A 6 -18.67 -18.11 1.41
N PHE A 7 -19.71 -18.35 0.61
CA PHE A 7 -20.73 -19.37 0.90
C PHE A 7 -20.58 -20.49 -0.14
N GLY A 8 -19.53 -21.31 -0.03
CA GLY A 8 -19.20 -22.37 -1.02
C GLY A 8 -18.32 -21.88 -2.19
N ASP A 9 -18.41 -22.57 -3.34
CA ASP A 9 -17.65 -22.29 -4.59
C ASP A 9 -18.06 -20.99 -5.32
N ASP A 10 -19.10 -20.31 -4.83
CA ASP A 10 -19.73 -19.14 -5.45
C ASP A 10 -19.21 -17.86 -4.77
N VAL A 11 -18.41 -17.07 -5.49
CA VAL A 11 -17.79 -15.84 -4.97
C VAL A 11 -18.64 -14.63 -5.36
N ARG A 12 -18.88 -13.72 -4.41
CA ARG A 12 -19.66 -12.49 -4.63
C ARG A 12 -18.87 -11.26 -4.24
N VAL A 13 -19.11 -10.17 -4.97
CA VAL A 13 -18.57 -8.84 -4.68
C VAL A 13 -19.20 -8.29 -3.40
N ILE A 14 -18.40 -7.74 -2.48
CA ILE A 14 -18.92 -6.99 -1.34
C ILE A 14 -19.28 -5.58 -1.84
N PRO A 15 -20.52 -5.11 -1.70
CA PRO A 15 -20.97 -3.85 -2.29
C PRO A 15 -20.10 -2.63 -1.95
N ALA A 16 -19.61 -2.55 -0.71
CA ALA A 16 -18.78 -1.43 -0.26
C ALA A 16 -17.44 -1.33 -1.01
N GLU A 17 -16.91 -2.44 -1.52
CA GLU A 17 -15.59 -2.50 -2.18
C GLU A 17 -15.66 -2.11 -3.65
N LEU A 18 -16.85 -1.89 -4.21
CA LEU A 18 -17.00 -1.26 -5.52
C LEU A 18 -16.53 0.20 -5.50
N GLY A 19 -16.44 0.83 -4.33
CA GLY A 19 -15.87 2.17 -4.16
C GLY A 19 -14.36 2.24 -4.45
N GLU A 20 -13.67 1.11 -4.56
CA GLU A 20 -12.25 1.04 -4.97
C GLU A 20 -12.07 1.40 -6.45
N LEU A 21 -13.11 1.17 -7.28
CA LEU A 21 -13.12 1.55 -8.69
C LEU A 21 -13.13 3.06 -8.80
N ALA A 22 -12.20 3.63 -9.59
CA ALA A 22 -12.08 5.08 -9.70
C ALA A 22 -13.40 5.79 -10.08
N PRO A 23 -14.22 5.27 -11.01
CA PRO A 23 -15.51 5.88 -11.37
C PRO A 23 -16.60 5.83 -10.29
N LEU A 24 -16.44 5.00 -9.25
CA LEU A 24 -17.42 4.82 -8.16
C LEU A 24 -16.90 5.30 -6.80
N ARG A 25 -15.69 5.86 -6.76
CA ARG A 25 -15.05 6.29 -5.51
C ARG A 25 -15.85 7.39 -4.83
N GLY A 26 -16.18 7.17 -3.56
CA GLY A 26 -16.96 8.11 -2.75
C GLY A 26 -18.47 8.09 -3.05
N PHE A 27 -18.95 7.11 -3.81
CA PHE A 27 -20.39 6.84 -3.93
C PHE A 27 -20.87 6.03 -2.72
N ASP A 28 -21.88 6.53 -2.01
CA ASP A 28 -22.29 6.04 -0.69
C ASP A 28 -23.69 5.38 -0.65
N ASP A 29 -24.34 5.21 -1.81
CA ASP A 29 -25.67 4.61 -1.88
C ASP A 29 -25.58 3.06 -1.86
N ALA A 30 -25.73 2.50 -0.66
CA ALA A 30 -25.54 1.07 -0.40
C ALA A 30 -26.48 0.15 -1.20
N ASP A 31 -27.73 0.57 -1.44
CA ASP A 31 -28.72 -0.23 -2.18
C ASP A 31 -28.34 -0.34 -3.66
N VAL A 32 -27.85 0.76 -4.23
CA VAL A 32 -27.38 0.80 -5.62
C VAL A 32 -26.10 -0.01 -5.79
N LEU A 33 -25.16 0.11 -4.84
CA LEU A 33 -23.94 -0.70 -4.83
C LEU A 33 -24.26 -2.20 -4.69
N ALA A 34 -25.25 -2.56 -3.87
CA ALA A 34 -25.70 -3.94 -3.75
C ALA A 34 -26.35 -4.47 -5.05
N ALA A 35 -27.14 -3.63 -5.72
CA ALA A 35 -27.71 -3.95 -7.02
C ALA A 35 -26.62 -4.19 -8.09
N LEU A 36 -25.58 -3.35 -8.12
CA LEU A 36 -24.43 -3.53 -9.01
C LEU A 36 -23.64 -4.81 -8.69
N ALA A 37 -23.33 -5.05 -7.41
CA ALA A 37 -22.62 -6.24 -6.96
C ALA A 37 -23.33 -7.53 -7.37
N GLY A 38 -24.67 -7.54 -7.35
CA GLY A 38 -25.49 -8.67 -7.79
C GLY A 38 -25.51 -8.94 -9.30
N ARG A 39 -24.93 -8.05 -10.13
CA ARG A 39 -24.84 -8.22 -11.59
C ARG A 39 -23.52 -8.80 -12.08
N PHE A 40 -22.56 -9.01 -11.18
CA PHE A 40 -21.32 -9.69 -11.51
C PHE A 40 -21.55 -11.19 -11.76
N THR A 41 -20.82 -11.71 -12.74
CA THR A 41 -20.85 -13.14 -13.10
C THR A 41 -19.45 -13.73 -12.97
N GLN A 42 -19.33 -14.88 -12.31
CA GLN A 42 -18.06 -15.58 -12.12
C GLN A 42 -17.65 -16.32 -13.40
N ARG A 43 -16.37 -16.18 -13.77
CA ARG A 43 -15.73 -16.89 -14.88
C ARG A 43 -14.39 -17.47 -14.44
N HIS A 44 -14.03 -18.61 -15.01
CA HIS A 44 -12.77 -19.29 -14.74
C HIS A 44 -11.92 -19.35 -16.01
N PHE A 45 -10.61 -19.13 -15.83
CA PHE A 45 -9.61 -19.16 -16.89
C PHE A 45 -8.47 -20.07 -16.48
N ALA A 46 -7.95 -20.88 -17.40
CA ALA A 46 -6.75 -21.67 -17.19
C ALA A 46 -5.50 -20.81 -17.42
N ALA A 47 -4.35 -21.26 -16.89
CA ALA A 47 -3.08 -20.64 -17.18
C ALA A 47 -2.80 -20.66 -18.70
N GLY A 48 -2.44 -19.50 -19.26
CA GLY A 48 -2.24 -19.25 -20.68
C GLY A 48 -3.48 -18.70 -21.41
N ASP A 49 -4.66 -18.75 -20.82
CA ASP A 49 -5.88 -18.24 -21.46
C ASP A 49 -5.83 -16.72 -21.62
N THR A 50 -6.38 -16.22 -22.73
CA THR A 50 -6.54 -14.79 -22.97
C THR A 50 -7.94 -14.36 -22.53
N ILE A 51 -8.00 -13.51 -21.50
CA ILE A 51 -9.26 -13.00 -20.94
C ILE A 51 -9.86 -11.94 -21.87
N VAL A 52 -9.04 -10.97 -22.29
CA VAL A 52 -9.41 -9.95 -23.28
C VAL A 52 -8.29 -9.73 -24.29
N ARG A 53 -8.65 -9.28 -25.50
CA ARG A 53 -7.69 -9.04 -26.59
C ARG A 53 -7.63 -7.55 -26.92
N ALA A 54 -6.41 -7.03 -27.10
CA ALA A 54 -6.21 -5.68 -27.60
C ALA A 54 -6.99 -5.46 -28.91
N GLY A 55 -7.67 -4.32 -29.01
CA GLY A 55 -8.48 -3.93 -30.16
C GLY A 55 -9.88 -4.54 -30.22
N SER A 56 -10.24 -5.51 -29.37
CA SER A 56 -11.65 -5.92 -29.25
C SER A 56 -12.46 -4.86 -28.50
N ALA A 57 -13.78 -4.88 -28.64
CA ALA A 57 -14.65 -3.97 -27.90
C ALA A 57 -14.46 -4.16 -26.39
N ALA A 58 -14.34 -3.06 -25.66
CA ALA A 58 -14.29 -3.06 -24.19
C ALA A 58 -15.71 -2.87 -23.66
N ASP A 59 -16.35 -3.99 -23.33
CA ASP A 59 -17.76 -4.08 -22.94
C ASP A 59 -17.97 -4.72 -21.55
N GLU A 60 -16.90 -5.10 -20.86
CA GLU A 60 -16.94 -5.72 -19.55
C GLU A 60 -15.88 -5.13 -18.60
N LEU A 61 -16.24 -4.99 -17.33
CA LEU A 61 -15.33 -4.77 -16.22
C LEU A 61 -14.98 -6.13 -15.59
N TYR A 62 -13.72 -6.33 -15.22
CA TYR A 62 -13.25 -7.56 -14.57
C TYR A 62 -12.63 -7.27 -13.20
N LEU A 63 -13.01 -8.06 -12.19
CA LEU A 63 -12.38 -8.14 -10.88
C LEU A 63 -11.69 -9.49 -10.73
N ILE A 64 -10.45 -9.52 -10.28
CA ILE A 64 -9.68 -10.74 -10.07
C ILE A 64 -9.96 -11.24 -8.66
N VAL A 65 -10.66 -12.37 -8.56
CA VAL A 65 -10.94 -13.00 -7.27
C VAL A 65 -9.75 -13.84 -6.82
N HIS A 66 -9.16 -14.56 -7.77
CA HIS A 66 -8.02 -15.42 -7.52
C HIS A 66 -7.20 -15.61 -8.79
N GLY A 67 -5.88 -15.66 -8.65
CA GLY A 67 -4.92 -15.90 -9.71
C GLY A 67 -4.19 -14.64 -10.17
N ARG A 68 -3.16 -14.82 -11.00
CA ARG A 68 -2.36 -13.73 -11.56
C ARG A 68 -2.60 -13.61 -13.06
N VAL A 69 -2.70 -12.39 -13.55
CA VAL A 69 -2.84 -12.07 -14.97
C VAL A 69 -1.81 -11.00 -15.39
N GLU A 70 -1.38 -11.04 -16.65
CA GLU A 70 -0.51 -10.04 -17.24
C GLU A 70 -1.28 -9.15 -18.23
N LYS A 71 -1.04 -7.83 -18.16
CA LYS A 71 -1.46 -6.89 -19.21
C LYS A 71 -0.38 -6.86 -20.29
N VAL A 72 -0.74 -7.22 -21.51
CA VAL A 72 0.17 -7.31 -22.65
C VAL A 72 -0.24 -6.28 -23.70
N GLY A 73 0.63 -5.30 -23.93
CA GLY A 73 0.52 -4.36 -25.04
C GLY A 73 1.35 -4.81 -26.23
N THR A 74 1.12 -4.19 -27.39
CA THR A 74 2.02 -4.35 -28.54
C THR A 74 3.14 -3.34 -28.43
N GLY A 75 4.37 -3.82 -28.29
CA GLY A 75 5.57 -2.99 -28.31
C GLY A 75 5.73 -2.29 -29.65
N LYS A 76 6.49 -1.20 -29.68
CA LYS A 76 6.74 -0.38 -30.89
C LYS A 76 7.28 -1.21 -32.08
N TYR A 77 7.90 -2.36 -31.81
CA TYR A 77 8.51 -3.23 -32.81
C TYR A 77 7.71 -4.51 -33.09
N GLY A 78 6.49 -4.61 -32.58
CA GLY A 78 5.58 -5.75 -32.83
C GLY A 78 5.69 -6.90 -31.83
N ASP A 79 6.65 -6.86 -30.91
CA ASP A 79 6.76 -7.84 -29.82
C ASP A 79 5.73 -7.56 -28.70
N ASP A 80 5.29 -8.62 -28.02
CA ASP A 80 4.47 -8.51 -26.81
C ASP A 80 5.27 -7.77 -25.71
N ALA A 81 4.70 -6.69 -25.19
CA ALA A 81 5.27 -5.91 -24.10
C ALA A 81 4.39 -6.05 -22.86
N VAL A 82 4.94 -6.60 -21.77
CA VAL A 82 4.23 -6.68 -20.48
C VAL A 82 4.14 -5.27 -19.89
N LEU A 83 2.91 -4.76 -19.80
CA LEU A 83 2.59 -3.43 -19.27
C LEU A 83 2.41 -3.45 -17.75
N GLY A 84 2.13 -4.62 -17.17
CA GLY A 84 1.98 -4.82 -15.73
C GLY A 84 1.35 -6.16 -15.40
N THR A 85 1.43 -6.53 -14.12
CA THR A 85 0.81 -7.75 -13.55
C THR A 85 -0.31 -7.33 -12.60
N LEU A 86 -1.43 -8.06 -12.65
CA LEU A 86 -2.53 -7.92 -11.71
C LEU A 86 -2.76 -9.25 -10.97
N ALA A 87 -3.21 -9.20 -9.72
CA ALA A 87 -3.46 -10.40 -8.90
C ALA A 87 -4.78 -10.30 -8.10
N ASP A 88 -4.95 -11.18 -7.10
CA ASP A 88 -6.11 -11.27 -6.23
C ASP A 88 -6.49 -9.89 -5.63
N GLY A 89 -7.71 -9.42 -5.91
CA GLY A 89 -8.21 -8.13 -5.46
C GLY A 89 -8.05 -6.97 -6.46
N ASP A 90 -7.27 -7.15 -7.52
CA ASP A 90 -7.14 -6.15 -8.59
C ASP A 90 -8.31 -6.17 -9.57
N HIS A 91 -8.43 -5.10 -10.35
CA HIS A 91 -9.42 -4.97 -11.41
C HIS A 91 -8.86 -4.35 -12.69
N PHE A 92 -9.60 -4.51 -13.78
CA PHE A 92 -9.34 -3.82 -15.04
C PHE A 92 -10.63 -3.66 -15.85
N GLY A 93 -10.69 -2.63 -16.69
CA GLY A 93 -11.89 -2.33 -17.48
C GLY A 93 -12.79 -1.26 -16.87
N GLU A 94 -12.38 -0.57 -15.82
CA GLU A 94 -13.18 0.51 -15.20
C GLU A 94 -13.53 1.63 -16.19
N GLN A 95 -12.72 1.83 -17.24
CA GLN A 95 -13.01 2.78 -18.30
C GLN A 95 -14.34 2.50 -19.02
N VAL A 96 -14.78 1.23 -19.05
CA VAL A 96 -16.03 0.78 -19.69
C VAL A 96 -17.27 1.35 -18.98
N LEU A 97 -17.14 1.67 -17.69
CA LEU A 97 -18.21 2.31 -16.91
C LEU A 97 -18.43 3.76 -17.34
N VAL A 98 -17.37 4.39 -17.85
CA VAL A 98 -17.38 5.79 -18.28
C VAL A 98 -17.64 5.83 -19.78
N ASP A 99 -16.67 5.44 -20.59
CA ASP A 99 -16.68 5.61 -22.05
C ASP A 99 -16.79 4.28 -22.82
N GLU A 100 -17.16 4.39 -24.08
CA GLU A 100 -17.10 3.29 -25.03
C GLU A 100 -15.74 3.30 -25.75
N GLY A 101 -15.18 2.13 -25.99
CA GLY A 101 -13.89 2.02 -26.64
C GLY A 101 -13.48 0.57 -26.88
N GLY A 102 -12.27 0.39 -27.39
CA GLY A 102 -11.62 -0.91 -27.49
C GLY A 102 -10.64 -1.14 -26.36
N TRP A 103 -10.28 -2.39 -26.10
CA TRP A 103 -9.22 -2.74 -25.17
C TRP A 103 -7.86 -2.22 -25.70
N PRO A 104 -7.13 -1.38 -24.94
CA PRO A 104 -5.82 -0.89 -25.38
C PRO A 104 -4.71 -1.94 -25.21
N PHE A 105 -4.99 -3.03 -24.49
CA PHE A 105 -4.07 -4.13 -24.20
C PHE A 105 -4.83 -5.46 -24.16
N SER A 106 -4.10 -6.56 -24.28
CA SER A 106 -4.62 -7.90 -23.99
C SER A 106 -4.39 -8.23 -22.50
N VAL A 107 -5.21 -9.11 -21.94
CA VAL A 107 -4.98 -9.67 -20.59
C VAL A 107 -4.88 -11.18 -20.71
N ARG A 108 -3.78 -11.75 -20.20
CA ARG A 108 -3.51 -13.19 -20.23
C ARG A 108 -3.39 -13.73 -18.81
N ALA A 109 -3.98 -14.89 -18.54
CA ALA A 109 -3.86 -15.56 -17.26
C ALA A 109 -2.49 -16.25 -17.12
N ASN A 110 -1.72 -15.90 -16.09
CA ASN A 110 -0.45 -16.56 -15.79
C ASN A 110 -0.66 -17.83 -14.95
N THR A 111 -1.70 -17.83 -14.11
CA THR A 111 -2.14 -18.98 -13.31
C THR A 111 -3.58 -19.35 -13.65
N GLY A 112 -4.12 -20.42 -13.05
CA GLY A 112 -5.57 -20.59 -13.02
C GLY A 112 -6.21 -19.40 -12.31
N CYS A 113 -7.19 -18.76 -12.95
CA CYS A 113 -7.82 -17.54 -12.46
C CYS A 113 -9.33 -17.72 -12.28
N ALA A 114 -9.86 -17.16 -11.18
CA ALA A 114 -11.28 -16.91 -10.99
C ALA A 114 -11.49 -15.39 -11.07
N VAL A 115 -12.40 -14.95 -11.92
CA VAL A 115 -12.70 -13.53 -12.12
C VAL A 115 -14.20 -13.27 -12.06
N LEU A 116 -14.59 -12.09 -11.60
CA LEU A 116 -15.94 -11.60 -11.66
C LEU A 116 -16.04 -10.57 -12.79
N SER A 117 -16.96 -10.79 -13.73
CA SER A 117 -17.20 -9.90 -14.86
C SER A 117 -18.53 -9.16 -14.73
N LEU A 118 -18.54 -7.85 -14.97
CA LEU A 118 -19.72 -7.01 -15.07
C LEU A 118 -19.86 -6.46 -16.49
N PRO A 119 -20.87 -6.91 -17.25
CA PRO A 119 -21.18 -6.33 -18.55
C PRO A 119 -21.62 -4.88 -18.44
N ARG A 120 -21.16 -4.05 -19.38
CA ARG A 120 -21.54 -2.64 -19.48
C ARG A 120 -23.04 -2.44 -19.56
N THR A 121 -23.73 -3.32 -20.30
CA THR A 121 -25.19 -3.31 -20.42
C THR A 121 -25.86 -3.47 -19.06
N ALA A 122 -25.39 -4.41 -18.24
CA ALA A 122 -25.90 -4.62 -16.88
C ALA A 122 -25.62 -3.42 -15.95
N PHE A 123 -24.45 -2.77 -16.11
CA PHE A 123 -24.15 -1.51 -15.41
C PHE A 123 -25.12 -0.39 -15.80
N LEU A 124 -25.33 -0.19 -17.11
CA LEU A 124 -26.26 0.82 -17.62
C LEU A 124 -27.69 0.59 -17.13
N GLU A 125 -28.17 -0.65 -17.11
CA GLU A 125 -29.50 -0.97 -16.58
C GLU A 125 -29.70 -0.49 -15.13
N VAL A 126 -28.67 -0.65 -14.29
CA VAL A 126 -28.71 -0.17 -12.90
C VAL A 126 -28.60 1.35 -12.85
N ALA A 127 -27.73 1.95 -13.67
CA ALA A 127 -27.56 3.40 -13.74
C ALA A 127 -28.82 4.13 -14.25
N ASP A 128 -29.57 3.52 -15.17
CA ASP A 128 -30.84 4.06 -15.67
C ASP A 128 -31.92 4.08 -14.58
N GLY A 129 -31.90 3.10 -13.67
CA GLY A 129 -32.76 3.06 -12.49
C GLY A 129 -32.32 3.95 -11.32
N ALA A 130 -31.09 4.46 -11.34
CA ALA A 130 -30.46 5.17 -10.23
C ALA A 130 -29.83 6.51 -10.67
N PRO A 131 -30.61 7.63 -10.71
CA PRO A 131 -30.11 8.93 -11.16
C PRO A 131 -28.87 9.46 -10.44
N LYS A 132 -28.70 9.11 -9.15
CA LYS A 132 -27.50 9.46 -8.37
C LYS A 132 -26.24 8.82 -8.93
N LEU A 133 -26.30 7.53 -9.30
CA LEU A 133 -25.17 6.79 -9.85
C LEU A 133 -24.74 7.39 -11.19
N ARG A 134 -25.71 7.65 -12.07
CA ARG A 134 -25.46 8.31 -13.35
C ARG A 134 -24.79 9.67 -13.17
N SER A 135 -25.34 10.51 -12.28
CA SER A 135 -24.78 11.84 -12.00
C SER A 135 -23.36 11.76 -11.44
N HIS A 136 -23.08 10.77 -10.59
CA HIS A 136 -21.76 10.54 -10.01
C HIS A 136 -20.71 10.19 -11.10
N VAL A 137 -21.06 9.25 -11.99
CA VAL A 137 -20.19 8.81 -13.08
C VAL A 137 -20.01 9.91 -14.13
N ASP A 138 -21.06 10.65 -14.48
CA ASP A 138 -20.98 11.81 -15.37
C ASP A 138 -20.09 12.91 -14.75
N GLY A 139 -20.16 13.11 -13.43
CA GLY A 139 -19.26 13.99 -12.70
C GLY A 139 -17.81 13.50 -12.68
N PHE A 140 -17.56 12.18 -12.61
CA PHE A 140 -16.24 11.60 -12.79
C PHE A 140 -15.71 11.82 -14.21
N ARG A 141 -16.52 11.57 -15.24
CA ARG A 141 -16.18 11.82 -16.65
C ARG A 141 -15.79 13.27 -16.90
N ALA A 142 -16.56 14.21 -16.36
CA ALA A 142 -16.27 15.64 -16.48
C ALA A 142 -14.97 16.06 -15.76
N ARG A 143 -14.62 15.37 -14.66
CA ARG A 143 -13.36 15.57 -13.92
C ARG A 143 -12.16 14.89 -14.57
N GLY A 144 -12.36 13.77 -15.27
CA GLY A 144 -11.33 13.01 -16.00
C GLY A 144 -10.65 13.79 -17.13
N GLY A 145 -11.13 14.99 -17.46
CA GLY A 145 -10.43 15.96 -18.29
C GLY A 145 -9.34 16.78 -17.56
N LYS A 146 -9.26 16.72 -16.22
CA LYS A 146 -8.19 17.36 -15.42
C LYS A 146 -7.05 16.37 -15.25
N SER A 147 -5.98 16.56 -16.02
CA SER A 147 -4.79 15.71 -16.00
C SER A 147 -4.21 15.60 -14.58
N GLN A 148 -3.95 14.39 -14.12
CA GLN A 148 -2.99 14.13 -13.05
C GLN A 148 -1.62 13.93 -13.68
N ASN A 149 -0.56 14.39 -13.02
CA ASN A 149 0.79 14.14 -13.50
C ASN A 149 1.15 12.66 -13.30
N LYS A 150 2.29 12.23 -13.87
CA LYS A 150 2.81 10.86 -13.71
C LYS A 150 3.09 10.42 -12.25
N HIS A 151 2.94 11.33 -11.29
CA HIS A 151 3.17 11.13 -9.85
C HIS A 151 1.86 11.11 -9.04
N GLY A 152 0.70 11.17 -9.69
CA GLY A 152 -0.61 11.16 -9.03
C GLY A 152 -1.04 12.49 -8.42
N GLU A 153 -0.28 13.56 -8.63
CA GLU A 153 -0.63 14.92 -8.20
C GLU A 153 -1.46 15.61 -9.29
N ALA A 154 -2.16 16.70 -8.94
CA ALA A 154 -2.82 17.55 -9.93
C ALA A 154 -1.80 18.09 -10.95
N ALA A 155 -2.03 17.89 -12.26
CA ALA A 155 -1.09 18.34 -13.27
C ALA A 155 -1.13 19.87 -13.42
N ILE A 156 0.05 20.48 -13.39
CA ILE A 156 0.24 21.88 -13.77
C ILE A 156 0.74 21.87 -15.21
N GLU A 157 -0.07 22.39 -16.15
CA GLU A 157 0.34 22.55 -17.54
C GLU A 157 1.47 23.60 -17.64
N MET A 158 2.60 23.19 -18.22
CA MET A 158 3.78 24.05 -18.39
C MET A 158 4.08 24.22 -19.88
N ALA A 159 4.19 25.46 -20.33
CA ALA A 159 4.70 25.79 -21.66
C ALA A 159 6.17 26.20 -21.56
N ALA A 160 7.05 25.52 -22.31
CA ALA A 160 8.46 25.91 -22.47
C ALA A 160 8.78 26.04 -23.97
N GLY A 161 9.11 27.25 -24.42
CA GLY A 161 9.49 27.53 -25.81
C GLY A 161 10.58 28.60 -25.91
N HIS A 162 11.40 28.51 -26.96
CA HIS A 162 12.56 29.40 -27.17
C HIS A 162 12.31 30.51 -28.22
N ALA A 163 11.08 30.65 -28.74
CA ALA A 163 10.71 31.69 -29.70
C ALA A 163 9.22 32.06 -29.61
N GLY A 164 8.92 33.35 -29.40
CA GLY A 164 7.58 33.93 -29.37
C GLY A 164 7.01 34.21 -27.97
N GLU A 165 6.09 35.17 -27.87
CA GLU A 165 5.19 35.33 -26.72
C GLU A 165 4.16 34.21 -26.77
N ILE A 166 4.33 33.19 -25.91
CA ILE A 166 3.38 32.08 -25.78
C ILE A 166 2.33 32.50 -24.75
N ASP A 167 1.05 32.38 -25.10
CA ASP A 167 -0.04 32.52 -24.12
C ASP A 167 0.17 31.49 -23.00
N LEU A 168 0.42 31.98 -21.79
CA LEU A 168 0.59 31.12 -20.62
C LEU A 168 -0.75 30.45 -20.31
N PRO A 169 -0.82 29.11 -20.23
CA PRO A 169 -2.04 28.43 -19.83
C PRO A 169 -2.41 28.85 -18.41
N GLY A 170 -3.62 29.39 -18.24
CA GLY A 170 -4.15 29.76 -16.93
C GLY A 170 -4.41 28.50 -16.10
N THR A 171 -3.48 28.13 -15.23
CA THR A 171 -3.63 26.98 -14.33
C THR A 171 -4.19 27.45 -12.99
N PHE A 172 -5.48 27.17 -12.75
CA PHE A 172 -6.02 27.13 -11.39
C PHE A 172 -5.75 25.73 -10.84
N VAL A 173 -4.84 25.63 -9.87
CA VAL A 173 -4.67 24.40 -9.09
C VAL A 173 -5.82 24.36 -8.09
N ASP A 174 -6.81 23.51 -8.35
CA ASP A 174 -7.87 23.26 -7.38
C ASP A 174 -7.24 22.57 -6.16
N TYR A 175 -7.30 23.24 -5.02
CA TYR A 175 -6.93 22.63 -3.75
C TYR A 175 -8.00 21.62 -3.35
N ASP A 176 -7.58 20.50 -2.75
CA ASP A 176 -8.51 19.58 -2.12
C ASP A 176 -9.19 20.29 -0.94
N MET A 177 -10.52 20.35 -0.97
CA MET A 177 -11.33 21.04 0.03
C MET A 177 -11.52 20.21 1.30
N SER A 178 -11.07 18.95 1.31
CA SER A 178 -11.10 18.05 2.46
C SER A 178 -9.80 17.23 2.56
N PRO A 179 -8.66 17.88 2.87
CA PRO A 179 -7.39 17.20 3.00
C PRO A 179 -7.43 16.17 4.13
N ARG A 180 -6.65 15.11 3.99
CA ARG A 180 -6.57 14.05 4.99
C ARG A 180 -5.91 14.57 6.28
N GLU A 181 -6.62 14.48 7.39
CA GLU A 181 -6.10 14.76 8.72
C GLU A 181 -5.51 13.50 9.36
N TYR A 182 -4.32 13.61 9.94
CA TYR A 182 -3.64 12.52 10.63
C TYR A 182 -3.72 12.73 12.14
N GLU A 183 -4.51 11.91 12.82
CA GLU A 183 -4.53 11.88 14.28
C GLU A 183 -3.34 11.08 14.84
N LEU A 184 -2.80 11.53 15.97
CA LEU A 184 -1.75 10.80 16.68
C LEU A 184 -2.36 9.65 17.46
N SER A 185 -1.86 8.44 17.20
CA SER A 185 -2.17 7.28 18.01
C SER A 185 -1.35 7.27 19.30
N VAL A 186 -1.84 6.55 20.31
CA VAL A 186 -1.21 6.48 21.63
C VAL A 186 -1.01 5.02 22.04
N ALA A 187 0.21 4.67 22.41
CA ALA A 187 0.50 3.45 23.15
C ALA A 187 0.97 3.81 24.57
N GLN A 188 0.33 3.21 25.58
CA GLN A 188 0.65 3.48 26.99
C GLN A 188 0.73 2.18 27.77
N THR A 189 1.59 2.17 28.78
CA THR A 189 1.66 1.07 29.73
C THR A 189 1.99 1.57 31.12
N MET A 190 1.54 0.83 32.13
CA MET A 190 1.79 1.14 33.53
C MET A 190 2.84 0.16 34.06
N LEU A 191 4.05 0.67 34.31
CA LEU A 191 5.08 -0.10 34.99
C LEU A 191 4.82 -0.06 36.50
N ARG A 192 4.79 -1.24 37.12
CA ARG A 192 4.55 -1.41 38.56
C ARG A 192 5.69 -2.16 39.20
N ILE A 193 6.35 -1.55 40.19
CA ILE A 193 7.51 -2.11 40.88
C ILE A 193 7.27 -2.02 42.38
N HIS A 194 7.47 -3.12 43.10
CA HIS A 194 7.41 -3.07 44.57
C HIS A 194 8.60 -2.25 45.11
N THR A 195 8.34 -1.29 45.99
CA THR A 195 9.37 -0.44 46.65
C THR A 195 10.54 -1.24 47.21
N ARG A 196 10.27 -2.30 47.99
CA ARG A 196 11.26 -3.28 48.47
C ARG A 196 12.25 -3.76 47.40
N VAL A 197 11.82 -3.93 46.14
CA VAL A 197 12.71 -4.36 45.06
C VAL A 197 13.66 -3.25 44.64
N ALA A 198 13.13 -2.04 44.50
CA ALA A 198 13.92 -0.83 44.23
C ALA A 198 14.89 -0.52 45.39
N ASP A 199 14.51 -0.82 46.64
CA ASP A 199 15.33 -0.52 47.82
C ASP A 199 16.41 -1.59 48.09
N LEU A 200 16.06 -2.88 47.99
CA LEU A 200 16.92 -4.00 48.42
C LEU A 200 17.73 -4.64 47.28
N TYR A 201 17.29 -4.54 46.03
CA TYR A 201 17.90 -5.26 44.89
C TYR A 201 18.50 -4.33 43.83
N ASN A 202 18.89 -3.11 44.22
CA ASN A 202 19.37 -2.05 43.30
C ASN A 202 20.86 -2.12 42.92
N GLY A 203 21.56 -3.18 43.31
CA GLY A 203 23.00 -3.35 43.07
C GLY A 203 23.30 -4.74 42.48
N PRO A 204 24.16 -4.85 41.44
CA PRO A 204 24.89 -3.77 40.77
C PRO A 204 24.05 -2.97 39.76
N HIS A 205 22.82 -3.41 39.46
CA HIS A 205 21.95 -2.77 38.46
C HIS A 205 20.75 -2.09 39.13
N ASP A 206 20.44 -0.87 38.68
CA ASP A 206 19.25 -0.15 39.12
C ASP A 206 17.99 -0.82 38.56
N GLN A 207 17.19 -1.44 39.43
CA GLN A 207 16.02 -2.21 39.03
C GLN A 207 14.95 -1.33 38.40
N VAL A 208 14.79 -0.10 38.87
CA VAL A 208 13.78 0.81 38.33
C VAL A 208 14.18 1.23 36.93
N GLN A 209 15.45 1.59 36.71
CA GLN A 209 15.93 1.97 35.38
C GLN A 209 15.89 0.79 34.40
N GLU A 210 16.29 -0.42 34.79
CA GLU A 210 16.23 -1.58 33.90
C GLU A 210 14.78 -1.94 33.53
N GLN A 211 13.86 -1.92 34.49
CA GLN A 211 12.44 -2.19 34.22
C GLN A 211 11.82 -1.12 33.31
N LEU A 212 12.19 0.16 33.53
CA LEU A 212 11.79 1.23 32.62
C LEU A 212 12.36 1.03 31.21
N ARG A 213 13.64 0.68 31.09
CA ARG A 213 14.28 0.40 29.79
C ARG A 213 13.56 -0.69 29.02
N LEU A 214 13.31 -1.84 29.65
CA LEU A 214 12.58 -2.95 29.03
C LEU A 214 11.14 -2.56 28.64
N THR A 215 10.48 -1.76 29.47
CA THR A 215 9.13 -1.26 29.19
C THR A 215 9.12 -0.32 27.97
N ILE A 216 10.11 0.55 27.87
CA ILE A 216 10.30 1.47 26.74
C ILE A 216 10.59 0.67 25.47
N GLU A 217 11.51 -0.30 25.53
CA GLU A 217 11.82 -1.19 24.40
C GLU A 217 10.56 -1.90 23.89
N ALA A 218 9.76 -2.49 24.79
CA ALA A 218 8.50 -3.12 24.41
C ALA A 218 7.48 -2.15 23.77
N LEU A 219 7.42 -0.90 24.24
CA LEU A 219 6.59 0.14 23.61
C LEU A 219 7.11 0.55 22.23
N ARG A 220 8.43 0.63 22.03
CA ARG A 220 9.03 0.93 20.73
C ARG A 220 8.80 -0.20 19.72
N GLU A 221 8.89 -1.46 20.15
CA GLU A 221 8.53 -2.63 19.33
C GLU A 221 7.04 -2.58 18.92
N ARG A 222 6.16 -2.17 19.85
CA ARG A 222 4.74 -1.98 19.54
C ARG A 222 4.51 -0.82 18.56
N GLN A 223 5.23 0.29 18.75
CA GLN A 223 5.19 1.44 17.86
C GLN A 223 5.62 1.04 16.44
N GLU A 224 6.73 0.33 16.28
CA GLU A 224 7.18 -0.17 14.97
C GLU A 224 6.11 -1.03 14.30
N PHE A 225 5.51 -1.96 15.06
CA PHE A 225 4.42 -2.79 14.56
C PHE A 225 3.24 -1.96 14.05
N ASP A 226 2.79 -0.97 14.83
CA ASP A 226 1.64 -0.15 14.47
C ASP A 226 1.95 0.79 13.28
N LEU A 227 3.16 1.35 13.19
CA LEU A 227 3.58 2.17 12.03
C LEU A 227 3.49 1.41 10.71
N LEU A 228 3.62 0.08 10.72
CA LEU A 228 3.50 -0.76 9.53
C LEU A 228 2.08 -1.31 9.33
N ASN A 229 1.46 -1.81 10.41
CA ASN A 229 0.26 -2.67 10.33
C ASN A 229 -1.03 -2.01 10.81
N ASN A 230 -0.99 -0.81 11.39
CA ASN A 230 -2.22 -0.14 11.80
C ASN A 230 -3.10 0.15 10.56
N ARG A 231 -4.41 -0.12 10.65
CA ARG A 231 -5.32 0.04 9.50
C ARG A 231 -5.56 1.50 9.12
N ASP A 232 -5.47 2.40 10.09
CA ASP A 232 -5.83 3.81 9.91
C ASP A 232 -4.66 4.61 9.32
N PHE A 233 -3.43 4.39 9.79
CA PHE A 233 -2.23 5.13 9.33
C PHE A 233 -1.06 4.24 8.89
N GLY A 234 -1.06 2.94 9.18
CA GLY A 234 0.07 2.06 8.92
C GLY A 234 0.42 1.94 7.43
N LEU A 235 1.72 1.84 7.14
CA LEU A 235 2.26 1.89 5.77
C LEU A 235 1.71 0.80 4.85
N LEU A 236 1.51 -0.43 5.35
CA LEU A 236 0.99 -1.54 4.54
C LEU A 236 -0.46 -1.32 4.11
N HIS A 237 -1.23 -0.53 4.87
CA HIS A 237 -2.64 -0.26 4.59
C HIS A 237 -2.84 1.07 3.85
N ASN A 238 -1.92 2.02 3.98
CA ASN A 238 -2.04 3.38 3.45
C ASN A 238 -1.24 3.65 2.17
N ALA A 239 -0.57 2.63 1.62
CA ALA A 239 0.00 2.72 0.28
C ALA A 239 -1.12 2.87 -0.77
N ASP A 240 -0.97 3.87 -1.64
CA ASP A 240 -1.87 4.10 -2.77
C ASP A 240 -1.91 2.89 -3.71
N HIS A 241 -3.10 2.58 -4.23
CA HIS A 241 -3.32 1.40 -5.08
C HIS A 241 -2.42 1.39 -6.33
N SER A 242 -2.12 2.55 -6.91
CA SER A 242 -1.22 2.65 -8.08
C SER A 242 0.24 2.27 -7.77
N GLN A 243 0.59 2.25 -6.47
CA GLN A 243 1.93 1.94 -5.97
C GLN A 243 2.01 0.54 -5.33
N ARG A 244 0.92 -0.23 -5.39
CA ARG A 244 0.92 -1.67 -5.08
C ARG A 244 1.26 -2.45 -6.34
N LEU A 245 2.22 -3.36 -6.21
CA LEU A 245 2.76 -4.16 -7.30
C LEU A 245 2.69 -5.62 -6.89
N HIS A 246 2.43 -6.50 -7.84
CA HIS A 246 2.51 -7.94 -7.62
C HIS A 246 3.77 -8.50 -8.25
N THR A 247 4.32 -9.55 -7.63
CA THR A 247 5.43 -10.30 -8.21
C THR A 247 5.01 -10.94 -9.52
N ARG A 248 5.90 -10.93 -10.52
CA ARG A 248 5.62 -11.55 -11.83
C ARG A 248 5.39 -13.07 -11.72
N ASN A 249 6.24 -13.72 -10.92
CA ASN A 249 6.32 -15.18 -10.82
C ASN A 249 6.28 -15.66 -9.35
N GLY A 250 5.80 -14.84 -8.41
CA GLY A 250 5.73 -15.21 -6.99
C GLY A 250 6.96 -14.80 -6.18
N ALA A 251 8.11 -15.41 -6.46
CA ALA A 251 9.35 -15.06 -5.76
C ALA A 251 9.80 -13.62 -6.11
N PRO A 252 10.43 -12.88 -5.17
CA PRO A 252 10.87 -11.51 -5.43
C PRO A 252 12.09 -11.53 -6.38
N THR A 253 11.88 -11.23 -7.65
CA THR A 253 12.96 -11.23 -8.64
C THR A 253 13.66 -9.87 -8.72
N PRO A 254 14.87 -9.80 -9.30
CA PRO A 254 15.53 -8.55 -9.64
C PRO A 254 14.65 -7.56 -10.42
N ASP A 255 13.81 -8.07 -11.32
CA ASP A 255 12.92 -7.25 -12.16
C ASP A 255 11.76 -6.66 -11.33
N ASP A 256 11.26 -7.40 -10.35
CA ASP A 256 10.24 -6.88 -9.42
C ASP A 256 10.82 -5.79 -8.52
N MET A 257 12.07 -5.97 -8.07
CA MET A 257 12.80 -4.96 -7.29
C MET A 257 13.15 -3.73 -8.13
N ASP A 258 13.54 -3.90 -9.40
CA ASP A 258 13.77 -2.80 -10.34
C ASP A 258 12.47 -2.03 -10.64
N GLU A 259 11.34 -2.72 -10.83
CA GLU A 259 10.04 -2.06 -11.00
C GLU A 259 9.67 -1.23 -9.76
N LEU A 260 9.81 -1.83 -8.59
CA LEU A 260 9.55 -1.18 -7.29
C LEU A 260 10.41 0.08 -7.11
N VAL A 261 11.68 0.07 -7.49
CA VAL A 261 12.53 1.29 -7.43
C VAL A 261 12.18 2.29 -8.52
N SER A 262 11.89 1.83 -9.73
CA SER A 262 11.71 2.71 -10.90
C SER A 262 10.46 3.60 -10.82
N ARG A 263 9.41 3.17 -10.11
CA ARG A 263 8.19 3.96 -9.91
C ARG A 263 8.40 5.18 -9.01
N ARG A 264 9.51 5.23 -8.28
CA ARG A 264 9.75 6.24 -7.24
C ARG A 264 11.11 6.87 -7.40
N ARG A 265 11.14 8.20 -7.45
CA ARG A 265 12.41 8.95 -7.39
C ARG A 265 13.00 8.85 -5.97
N LYS A 266 14.33 8.87 -5.87
CA LYS A 266 15.08 8.98 -4.61
C LYS A 266 14.67 7.96 -3.53
N THR A 267 14.32 6.73 -3.93
CA THR A 267 14.08 5.64 -2.99
C THR A 267 15.28 5.52 -2.04
N LYS A 268 15.04 5.68 -0.73
CA LYS A 268 16.10 5.72 0.29
C LYS A 268 16.45 4.32 0.77
N PHE A 269 15.44 3.47 0.97
CA PHE A 269 15.62 2.10 1.42
C PHE A 269 14.41 1.22 1.11
N PHE A 270 14.64 -0.09 1.13
CA PHE A 270 13.59 -1.10 1.22
C PHE A 270 13.41 -1.58 2.66
N LEU A 271 12.20 -2.00 2.98
CA LEU A 271 11.88 -2.69 4.22
C LEU A 271 11.26 -4.04 3.87
N ALA A 272 11.83 -5.13 4.39
CA ALA A 272 11.40 -6.48 4.05
C ALA A 272 11.56 -7.43 5.23
N HIS A 273 10.69 -8.43 5.32
CA HIS A 273 10.87 -9.51 6.28
C HIS A 273 12.21 -10.25 6.02
N PRO A 274 12.99 -10.66 7.04
CA PRO A 274 14.27 -11.36 6.84
C PRO A 274 14.19 -12.56 5.89
N LYS A 275 13.08 -13.31 5.93
CA LYS A 275 12.80 -14.41 4.98
C LYS A 275 12.65 -13.93 3.53
N ALA A 276 12.04 -12.77 3.29
CA ALA A 276 11.92 -12.19 1.94
C ALA A 276 13.27 -11.73 1.41
N ILE A 277 14.11 -11.15 2.28
CA ILE A 277 15.50 -10.80 1.95
C ILE A 277 16.27 -12.05 1.51
N ALA A 278 16.11 -13.16 2.26
CA ALA A 278 16.70 -14.44 1.89
C ALA A 278 16.14 -15.01 0.57
N ALA A 279 14.83 -14.90 0.32
CA ALA A 279 14.21 -15.29 -0.94
C ALA A 279 14.77 -14.52 -2.13
N PHE A 280 14.89 -13.19 -1.99
CA PHE A 280 15.53 -12.35 -3.00
C PHE A 280 17.01 -12.73 -3.19
N GLY A 281 17.73 -13.02 -2.10
CA GLY A 281 19.11 -13.52 -2.17
C GLY A 281 19.23 -14.83 -2.96
N ARG A 282 18.26 -15.75 -2.85
CA ARG A 282 18.23 -16.98 -3.68
C ARG A 282 17.96 -16.68 -5.15
N GLU A 283 17.03 -15.76 -5.45
CA GLU A 283 16.77 -15.32 -6.83
C GLU A 283 17.99 -14.66 -7.50
N LEU A 284 18.77 -13.90 -6.72
CA LEU A 284 20.04 -13.33 -7.16
C LEU A 284 21.08 -14.41 -7.44
N ASN A 285 21.25 -15.37 -6.52
CA ASN A 285 22.18 -16.49 -6.69
C ASN A 285 21.84 -17.35 -7.91
N ALA A 286 20.55 -17.64 -8.13
CA ALA A 286 20.08 -18.38 -9.30
C ALA A 286 20.45 -17.68 -10.62
N ARG A 287 20.46 -16.34 -10.63
CA ARG A 287 20.86 -15.50 -11.76
C ARG A 287 22.34 -15.11 -11.77
N ARG A 288 23.13 -15.59 -10.80
CA ARG A 288 24.55 -15.26 -10.61
C ARG A 288 24.80 -13.75 -10.48
N LEU A 289 23.89 -13.06 -9.81
CA LEU A 289 23.98 -11.63 -9.51
C LEU A 289 24.48 -11.42 -8.08
N TYR A 290 25.50 -10.58 -7.92
CA TYR A 290 26.14 -10.30 -6.63
C TYR A 290 26.20 -8.79 -6.38
N PRO A 291 25.09 -8.16 -5.97
CA PRO A 291 25.08 -6.73 -5.71
C PRO A 291 26.01 -6.38 -4.55
N SER A 292 26.70 -5.24 -4.66
CA SER A 292 27.58 -4.75 -3.60
C SER A 292 26.76 -4.36 -2.36
N PRO A 293 27.18 -4.74 -1.15
CA PRO A 293 26.49 -4.31 0.06
C PRO A 293 26.65 -2.80 0.27
N VAL A 294 25.67 -2.20 0.93
CA VAL A 294 25.72 -0.80 1.39
C VAL A 294 25.99 -0.81 2.89
N VAL A 295 26.91 0.03 3.35
CA VAL A 295 27.23 0.16 4.78
C VAL A 295 26.33 1.23 5.39
N VAL A 296 25.52 0.85 6.38
CA VAL A 296 24.70 1.75 7.19
C VAL A 296 25.08 1.54 8.64
N ASP A 297 25.39 2.63 9.36
CA ASP A 297 25.82 2.59 10.76
C ASP A 297 26.95 1.58 11.05
N GLY A 298 27.90 1.47 10.11
CA GLY A 298 29.03 0.55 10.20
C GLY A 298 28.71 -0.92 9.91
N ARG A 299 27.46 -1.24 9.55
CA ARG A 299 27.01 -2.62 9.25
C ARG A 299 26.74 -2.79 7.76
N PRO A 300 27.28 -3.83 7.09
CA PRO A 300 26.96 -4.10 5.71
C PRO A 300 25.56 -4.69 5.59
N LEU A 301 24.73 -4.09 4.75
CA LEU A 301 23.39 -4.56 4.41
C LEU A 301 23.35 -4.99 2.93
N GLN A 302 22.52 -6.00 2.66
CA GLN A 302 22.17 -6.35 1.28
C GLN A 302 21.53 -5.12 0.62
N SER A 303 21.87 -4.88 -0.65
CA SER A 303 21.37 -3.74 -1.40
C SER A 303 20.91 -4.16 -2.79
N TRP A 304 20.07 -3.33 -3.39
CA TRP A 304 19.72 -3.43 -4.79
C TRP A 304 19.83 -2.05 -5.43
N ARG A 305 20.60 -1.93 -6.52
CA ARG A 305 20.88 -0.64 -7.20
C ARG A 305 21.37 0.49 -6.27
N GLY A 306 22.12 0.13 -5.23
CA GLY A 306 22.65 1.08 -4.23
C GLY A 306 21.63 1.49 -3.15
N VAL A 307 20.41 0.93 -3.17
CA VAL A 307 19.38 1.13 -2.15
C VAL A 307 19.47 -0.02 -1.13
N PRO A 308 19.72 0.26 0.16
CA PRO A 308 19.82 -0.78 1.20
C PRO A 308 18.46 -1.42 1.49
N ILE A 309 18.48 -2.71 1.84
CA ILE A 309 17.31 -3.49 2.25
C ILE A 309 17.40 -3.73 3.77
N PHE A 310 16.52 -3.10 4.54
CA PHE A 310 16.45 -3.28 5.99
C PHE A 310 15.56 -4.46 6.36
N PRO A 311 16.02 -5.34 7.29
CA PRO A 311 15.19 -6.38 7.85
C PRO A 311 14.17 -5.78 8.84
N CYS A 312 12.91 -6.18 8.70
CA CYS A 312 11.87 -5.87 9.67
C CYS A 312 10.97 -7.11 9.85
N ASP A 313 10.96 -7.66 11.06
CA ASP A 313 10.14 -8.82 11.44
C ASP A 313 8.67 -8.47 11.70
N LYS A 314 8.33 -7.17 11.73
CA LYS A 314 6.96 -6.68 11.90
C LYS A 314 6.14 -6.70 10.62
N ILE A 315 6.77 -6.93 9.46
CA ILE A 315 6.04 -7.17 8.21
C ILE A 315 5.45 -8.59 8.29
N PRO A 316 4.12 -8.75 8.17
CA PRO A 316 3.46 -10.03 8.38
C PRO A 316 3.83 -11.03 7.28
N ILE A 317 3.85 -12.30 7.67
CA ILE A 317 3.87 -13.43 6.74
C ILE A 317 2.51 -14.08 6.81
N ASP A 318 1.87 -14.25 5.66
CA ASP A 318 0.68 -15.07 5.54
C ASP A 318 1.06 -16.55 5.76
N PRO A 319 0.60 -17.20 6.84
CA PRO A 319 0.93 -18.59 7.10
C PRO A 319 0.24 -19.58 6.15
N GLU A 320 -0.87 -19.19 5.51
CA GLU A 320 -1.63 -20.06 4.59
C GLU A 320 -0.91 -20.14 3.23
N HIS A 321 -0.47 -19.00 2.71
CA HIS A 321 0.14 -18.91 1.38
C HIS A 321 1.67 -18.78 1.42
N ASN A 322 2.28 -18.62 2.61
CA ASN A 322 3.72 -18.38 2.80
C ASN A 322 4.24 -17.17 1.99
N THR A 323 3.42 -16.12 1.91
CA THR A 323 3.70 -14.86 1.22
C THR A 323 3.93 -13.72 2.21
N THR A 324 4.59 -12.67 1.77
CA THR A 324 4.78 -11.43 2.53
C THR A 324 4.84 -10.22 1.59
N SER A 325 5.23 -9.06 2.12
CA SER A 325 5.38 -7.83 1.35
C SER A 325 6.80 -7.26 1.44
N ILE A 326 7.20 -6.51 0.42
CA ILE A 326 8.42 -5.69 0.44
C ILE A 326 8.02 -4.25 0.19
N LEU A 327 8.38 -3.35 1.10
CA LEU A 327 8.17 -1.93 0.93
C LEU A 327 9.45 -1.32 0.34
N ALA A 328 9.29 -0.24 -0.42
CA ALA A 328 10.36 0.74 -0.48
C ALA A 328 9.83 2.17 -0.41
N MET A 329 10.68 3.04 0.10
CA MET A 329 10.25 4.34 0.58
C MET A 329 11.24 5.43 0.23
N ARG A 330 10.68 6.57 -0.19
CA ARG A 330 11.30 7.88 -0.08
C ARG A 330 10.90 8.46 1.26
N THR A 331 11.82 9.05 2.01
CA THR A 331 11.54 9.61 3.34
C THR A 331 11.96 11.08 3.43
N GLY A 332 11.32 11.82 4.34
CA GLY A 332 11.62 13.22 4.63
C GLY A 332 10.68 14.22 3.94
N GLU A 333 10.42 15.32 4.61
CA GLU A 333 9.51 16.38 4.15
C GLU A 333 10.05 17.08 2.90
N ASP A 334 11.34 17.41 2.85
CA ASP A 334 12.00 18.07 1.71
C ASP A 334 11.87 17.29 0.39
N ASP A 335 11.75 15.96 0.50
CA ASP A 335 11.63 15.07 -0.64
C ASP A 335 10.15 14.70 -0.94
N ASN A 336 9.17 15.28 -0.22
CA ASN A 336 7.77 14.85 -0.20
C ASN A 336 7.68 13.32 0.04
N GLY A 337 8.38 12.83 1.05
CA GLY A 337 8.48 11.41 1.38
C GLY A 337 7.45 10.95 2.41
N VAL A 338 7.69 9.74 2.92
CA VAL A 338 7.07 9.24 4.15
C VAL A 338 7.72 9.96 5.35
N ILE A 339 6.88 10.47 6.25
CA ILE A 339 7.30 11.14 7.49
C ILE A 339 6.65 10.49 8.71
N GLY A 340 7.41 10.37 9.80
CA GLY A 340 6.87 9.98 11.10
C GLY A 340 6.38 11.23 11.85
N LEU A 341 5.21 11.13 12.45
CA LEU A 341 4.62 12.19 13.28
C LEU A 341 4.75 11.80 14.74
N HIS A 342 5.12 12.77 15.59
CA HIS A 342 5.13 12.60 17.03
C HIS A 342 4.73 13.89 17.72
N GLN A 343 4.20 13.79 18.94
CA GLN A 343 3.87 14.96 19.74
C GLN A 343 5.16 15.61 20.27
N THR A 344 5.26 16.94 20.16
CA THR A 344 6.36 17.73 20.73
C THR A 344 5.95 18.39 22.05
N GLY A 345 6.91 18.61 22.95
CA GLY A 345 6.70 19.38 24.18
C GLY A 345 5.91 18.62 25.25
N ILE A 346 6.06 17.30 25.30
CA ILE A 346 5.36 16.47 26.28
C ILE A 346 6.04 16.65 27.66
N PRO A 347 5.29 16.88 28.75
CA PRO A 347 5.87 16.86 30.08
C PRO A 347 6.51 15.50 30.40
N ASP A 348 7.71 15.52 30.98
CA ASP A 348 8.53 14.35 31.32
C ASP A 348 8.95 13.51 30.09
N GLU A 349 9.19 14.18 28.97
CA GLU A 349 9.75 13.57 27.75
C GLU A 349 11.17 13.06 28.00
N ARG A 350 11.38 11.78 27.67
CA ARG A 350 12.68 11.10 27.75
C ARG A 350 13.36 11.04 26.38
N GLU A 351 12.56 10.79 25.35
CA GLU A 351 12.94 10.66 23.94
C GLU A 351 11.81 11.25 23.09
N PRO A 352 12.06 11.60 21.81
CA PRO A 352 11.03 12.16 20.94
C PRO A 352 9.73 11.35 20.95
N GLY A 353 8.65 11.99 21.37
CA GLY A 353 7.31 11.41 21.42
C GLY A 353 7.12 10.35 22.52
N LEU A 354 8.02 10.24 23.51
CA LEU A 354 7.93 9.28 24.62
C LEU A 354 8.11 9.97 25.98
N SER A 355 7.13 9.78 26.86
CA SER A 355 7.13 10.33 28.22
C SER A 355 7.07 9.24 29.29
N VAL A 356 7.78 9.45 30.40
CA VAL A 356 7.74 8.58 31.58
C VAL A 356 7.35 9.41 32.80
N ARG A 357 6.18 9.13 33.36
CA ARG A 357 5.63 9.88 34.50
C ARG A 357 5.47 9.00 35.73
N PHE A 358 6.00 9.45 36.87
CA PHE A 358 5.71 8.81 38.14
C PHE A 358 4.28 9.14 38.58
N THR A 359 3.46 8.12 38.84
CA THR A 359 2.05 8.29 39.19
C THR A 359 1.77 8.16 40.69
N GLY A 360 2.68 7.55 41.44
CA GLY A 360 2.59 7.44 42.90
C GLY A 360 2.99 6.08 43.45
N ILE A 361 2.79 5.90 44.76
CA ILE A 361 2.96 4.64 45.49
C ILE A 361 1.61 4.21 46.04
N SER A 362 1.22 2.96 45.83
CA SER A 362 -0.01 2.41 46.38
C SER A 362 0.10 2.06 47.88
N ASP A 363 -1.04 1.80 48.51
CA ASP A 363 -1.17 1.25 49.87
C ASP A 363 -0.40 -0.07 50.07
N LYS A 364 -0.17 -0.81 48.97
CA LYS A 364 0.64 -2.04 48.93
C LYS A 364 2.13 -1.79 48.63
N ALA A 365 2.59 -0.55 48.76
CA ALA A 365 3.98 -0.15 48.52
C ALA A 365 4.48 -0.44 47.09
N ILE A 366 3.61 -0.27 46.09
CA ILE A 366 3.94 -0.44 44.67
C ILE A 366 4.16 0.94 44.02
N LEU A 367 5.38 1.20 43.58
CA LEU A 367 5.76 2.33 42.72
C LEU A 367 5.13 2.15 41.34
N SER A 368 4.47 3.17 40.82
CA SER A 368 3.84 3.15 39.51
C SER A 368 4.40 4.24 38.60
N TYR A 369 4.75 3.86 37.37
CA TYR A 369 5.18 4.76 36.30
C TYR A 369 4.29 4.57 35.08
N LEU A 370 3.72 5.67 34.58
CA LEU A 370 3.03 5.71 33.30
C LEU A 370 4.06 5.99 32.20
N VAL A 371 4.23 5.05 31.29
CA VAL A 371 5.03 5.23 30.08
C VAL A 371 4.07 5.40 28.91
N SER A 372 4.25 6.45 28.12
CA SER A 372 3.35 6.78 27.00
C SER A 372 4.15 7.21 25.80
N THR A 373 3.73 6.78 24.61
CA THR A 373 4.25 7.28 23.35
C THR A 373 3.11 7.68 22.41
N TYR A 374 3.33 8.79 21.69
CA TYR A 374 2.37 9.38 20.75
C TYR A 374 3.00 9.40 19.37
N TYR A 375 2.40 8.69 18.41
CA TYR A 375 2.98 8.50 17.10
C TYR A 375 1.94 8.33 16.00
N SER A 376 2.33 8.68 14.78
CA SER A 376 1.62 8.35 13.54
C SER A 376 2.62 8.36 12.38
N VAL A 377 2.17 8.01 11.18
CA VAL A 377 2.99 8.12 9.95
C VAL A 377 2.13 8.69 8.84
N ALA A 378 2.73 9.55 8.02
CA ALA A 378 2.06 10.16 6.88
C ALA A 378 2.87 9.92 5.61
N VAL A 379 2.16 9.58 4.54
CA VAL A 379 2.70 9.45 3.18
C VAL A 379 2.28 10.73 2.45
N LEU A 380 3.22 11.66 2.24
CA LEU A 380 2.90 13.01 1.77
C LEU A 380 2.37 13.04 0.33
N VAL A 381 2.88 12.14 -0.53
CA VAL A 381 2.39 11.95 -1.90
C VAL A 381 2.34 10.46 -2.23
N PRO A 382 1.44 10.01 -3.12
CA PRO A 382 1.28 8.60 -3.47
C PRO A 382 2.60 7.92 -3.83
N ASP A 383 3.42 8.53 -4.69
CA ASP A 383 4.68 7.96 -5.19
C ASP A 383 5.84 7.87 -4.17
N ALA A 384 5.62 8.26 -2.92
CA ALA A 384 6.63 8.18 -1.86
C ALA A 384 6.77 6.77 -1.27
N LEU A 385 5.69 6.00 -1.29
CA LEU A 385 5.60 4.65 -0.75
C LEU A 385 5.09 3.71 -1.84
N GLY A 386 5.53 2.47 -1.81
CA GLY A 386 4.97 1.42 -2.65
C GLY A 386 5.38 0.06 -2.15
N VAL A 387 4.55 -0.91 -2.48
CA VAL A 387 4.50 -2.20 -1.82
C VAL A 387 4.49 -3.26 -2.90
N LEU A 388 5.45 -4.17 -2.83
CA LEU A 388 5.41 -5.41 -3.59
C LEU A 388 4.68 -6.45 -2.75
N GLU A 389 3.54 -6.90 -3.23
CA GLU A 389 2.64 -7.85 -2.61
C GLU A 389 2.87 -9.26 -3.13
N ASP A 390 2.33 -10.24 -2.40
CA ASP A 390 2.39 -11.66 -2.74
C ASP A 390 3.81 -12.17 -2.99
N VAL A 391 4.76 -11.69 -2.19
CA VAL A 391 6.15 -12.13 -2.26
C VAL A 391 6.27 -13.52 -1.65
N GLU A 392 6.40 -14.53 -2.51
CA GLU A 392 6.56 -15.91 -2.10
C GLU A 392 7.93 -16.13 -1.46
N LEU A 393 7.92 -16.65 -0.23
CA LEU A 393 9.14 -16.82 0.55
C LEU A 393 9.96 -18.05 0.16
N GLY A 394 9.46 -18.90 -0.74
CA GLY A 394 10.01 -20.22 -1.02
C GLY A 394 10.03 -21.13 0.20
N ASN A 395 10.40 -22.40 0.00
CA ASN A 395 10.63 -23.36 1.08
C ASN A 395 12.04 -23.27 1.66
#